data_AF-A0A936E830-F1
#
_entry.id   AF-A0A936E830-F1
#
_cell.length_a   1.000
_cell.length_b   1.000
_cell.length_c   1.000
_cell.angle_alpha   90.00
_cell.angle_beta   90.00
_cell.angle_gamma   90.00
#
_symmetry.space_group_name_H-M   'P 1'
#
loop_
_entity.id
_entity.type
_entity.pdbx_description
1 polymer ?
#
loop_
_entity_poly.entity_id
_entity_poly.type
_entity_poly.pdbx_seq_one_letter_code
_entity_poly.pdbx_strand_id
1 'polypeptide(L)'
;MSLIREAEFVAALADVPALVGGPASRQAEYRREGKVRATLRWREGEIWTAVAEPDVIAVMLQLAERLRARVRGDEFETYRTPHESYLHPDDRAEKERADAVSRSMGRASRRRQWVAHACIFGTFAVLMVIVGHCSRR
;
A
#
# COMPACT_ATOMS: atom_id res chain seq x y z
N MET A 1 11.86 15.66 17.26
CA MET A 1 12.36 14.46 16.56
C MET A 1 12.48 13.35 17.60
N SER A 2 11.46 12.50 17.73
CA SER A 2 11.41 11.49 18.80
C SER A 2 12.18 10.25 18.37
N LEU A 3 13.36 10.03 18.96
CA LEU A 3 14.10 8.78 18.85
C LEU A 3 13.36 7.74 19.69
N ILE A 4 12.39 7.05 19.08
CA ILE A 4 11.79 5.85 19.67
C ILE A 4 12.94 4.88 19.93
N ARG A 5 13.11 4.49 21.19
CA ARG A 5 14.17 3.59 21.64
C ARG A 5 13.83 2.18 21.16
N GLU A 6 14.83 1.36 20.82
CA GLU A 6 14.61 -0.04 20.37
C GLU A 6 13.70 -0.84 21.32
N ALA A 7 13.76 -0.55 22.62
CA ALA A 7 12.87 -1.11 23.63
C ALA A 7 11.38 -0.82 23.40
N GLU A 8 11.03 0.38 22.91
CA GLU A 8 9.64 0.76 22.60
C GLU A 8 9.13 0.01 21.36
N PHE A 9 10.00 -0.19 20.36
CA PHE A 9 9.67 -1.00 19.20
C PHE A 9 9.39 -2.46 19.59
N VAL A 10 10.25 -3.04 20.41
CA VAL A 10 10.09 -4.42 20.91
C VAL A 10 8.82 -4.56 21.77
N ALA A 11 8.55 -3.60 22.65
CA ALA A 11 7.33 -3.59 23.45
C ALA A 11 6.08 -3.53 22.56
N ALA A 12 6.07 -2.66 21.55
CA ALA A 12 4.94 -2.55 20.63
C ALA A 12 4.73 -3.82 19.79
N LEU A 13 5.80 -4.56 19.46
CA LEU A 13 5.69 -5.85 18.79
C LEU A 13 5.08 -6.92 19.70
N ALA A 14 5.45 -6.94 20.99
CA ALA A 14 4.91 -7.90 21.95
C ALA A 14 3.38 -7.78 22.10
N ASP A 15 2.84 -6.58 21.93
CA ASP A 15 1.40 -6.32 21.98
C ASP A 15 0.65 -6.71 20.69
N VAL A 16 1.37 -7.11 19.64
CA VAL A 16 0.80 -7.52 18.36
C VAL A 16 1.23 -8.96 18.07
N PRO A 17 0.48 -9.98 18.54
CA PRO A 17 0.95 -11.37 18.58
C PRO A 17 1.20 -12.00 17.22
N ALA A 18 0.67 -11.42 16.14
CA ALA A 18 0.91 -11.88 14.78
C ALA A 18 2.25 -11.37 14.20
N LEU A 19 2.95 -10.49 14.91
CA LEU A 19 4.25 -9.97 14.52
C LEU A 19 5.37 -10.68 15.30
N VAL A 20 6.41 -11.06 14.59
CA VAL A 20 7.62 -11.65 15.15
C VAL A 20 8.79 -10.79 14.74
N GLY A 21 9.49 -10.19 15.69
CA GLY A 21 10.64 -9.34 15.42
C GLY A 21 11.67 -9.42 16.53
N GLY A 22 12.93 -9.19 16.17
CA GLY A 22 14.04 -9.18 17.11
C GLY A 22 14.42 -7.77 17.54
N PRO A 23 15.01 -7.59 18.75
CA PRO A 23 15.37 -6.29 19.30
C PRO A 23 16.40 -5.51 18.47
N ALA A 24 17.23 -6.21 17.69
CA ALA A 24 18.32 -5.63 16.91
C ALA A 24 17.92 -5.21 15.48
N SER A 25 16.77 -5.66 15.00
CA SER A 25 16.28 -5.33 13.67
C SER A 25 15.07 -4.41 13.83
N ARG A 26 15.12 -3.20 13.27
CA ARG A 26 13.93 -2.34 13.06
C ARG A 26 12.98 -2.93 12.01
N GLN A 27 12.77 -4.24 12.09
CA GLN A 27 12.02 -5.06 11.17
C GLN A 27 11.23 -6.08 11.98
N ALA A 28 10.05 -6.44 11.47
CA ALA A 28 9.23 -7.49 12.03
C ALA A 28 8.59 -8.29 10.89
N GLU A 29 8.34 -9.56 11.11
CA GLU A 29 7.64 -10.43 10.18
C GLU A 29 6.20 -10.60 10.65
N TYR A 30 5.26 -10.33 9.76
CA TYR A 30 3.87 -10.74 9.95
C TYR A 30 3.73 -12.21 9.57
N ARG A 31 3.27 -13.02 10.52
CA ARG A 31 3.05 -14.45 10.32
C ARG A 31 1.57 -14.79 10.48
N ARG A 32 1.07 -15.58 9.54
CA ARG A 32 -0.30 -16.12 9.56
C ARG A 32 -0.25 -17.59 9.19
N GLU A 33 -0.90 -18.45 9.98
CA GLU A 33 -0.90 -19.91 9.78
C GLU A 33 0.52 -20.50 9.73
N GLY A 34 1.43 -19.96 10.54
CA GLY A 34 2.83 -20.40 10.58
C GLY A 34 3.69 -19.99 9.39
N LYS A 35 3.14 -19.25 8.41
CA LYS A 35 3.87 -18.74 7.25
C LYS A 35 4.13 -17.24 7.38
N VAL A 36 5.32 -16.80 6.96
CA VAL A 36 5.62 -15.38 6.79
C VAL A 36 4.81 -14.86 5.61
N ARG A 37 3.98 -13.84 5.87
CA ARG A 37 3.16 -13.17 4.87
C ARG A 37 3.79 -11.88 4.39
N ALA A 38 4.39 -11.12 5.31
CA ALA A 38 5.04 -9.86 4.99
C ALA A 38 6.20 -9.55 5.93
N THR A 39 7.16 -8.79 5.43
CA THR A 39 8.20 -8.16 6.24
C THR A 39 7.86 -6.68 6.38
N LEU A 40 7.80 -6.22 7.62
CA LEU A 40 7.57 -4.85 8.01
C LEU A 40 8.91 -4.21 8.38
N ARG A 41 9.13 -2.98 7.96
CA ARG A 41 10.32 -2.20 8.28
C ARG A 41 9.91 -0.90 8.92
N TRP A 42 10.50 -0.58 10.07
CA TRP A 42 10.27 0.67 10.77
C TRP A 42 11.45 1.63 10.58
N ARG A 43 11.15 2.87 10.22
CA ARG A 43 12.16 3.92 10.07
C ARG A 43 11.51 5.28 10.30
N GLU A 44 12.11 6.10 11.18
CA GLU A 44 11.77 7.53 11.34
C GLU A 44 10.28 7.81 11.61
N GLY A 45 9.60 6.92 12.34
CA GLY A 45 8.17 7.06 12.61
C GLY A 45 7.28 6.59 11.46
N GLU A 46 7.82 5.80 10.54
CA GLU A 46 7.09 5.20 9.43
C GLU A 46 7.27 3.69 9.39
N ILE A 47 6.22 2.98 8.98
CA ILE A 47 6.21 1.53 8.79
C ILE A 47 5.97 1.26 7.31
N TRP A 48 6.88 0.48 6.74
CA TRP A 48 6.91 0.14 5.32
C TRP A 48 6.79 -1.37 5.14
N THR A 49 6.17 -1.78 4.04
CA THR A 49 6.17 -3.19 3.61
C THR A 49 6.24 -3.26 2.09
N ALA A 50 6.70 -4.41 1.58
CA ALA A 50 6.63 -4.72 0.14
C ALA A 50 5.28 -5.33 -0.26
N VAL A 51 4.46 -5.76 0.71
CA VAL A 51 3.19 -6.45 0.46
C VAL A 51 2.07 -5.70 1.20
N ALA A 52 1.31 -4.90 0.46
CA ALA A 52 0.23 -4.06 1.00
C ALA A 52 -1.15 -4.75 0.91
N GLU A 53 -1.23 -6.00 1.38
CA GLU A 53 -2.52 -6.70 1.48
C GLU A 53 -3.33 -6.17 2.67
N PRO A 54 -4.68 -6.16 2.61
CA PRO A 54 -5.50 -5.56 3.66
C PRO A 54 -5.27 -6.10 5.07
N ASP A 55 -5.01 -7.41 5.21
CA ASP A 55 -4.70 -8.02 6.52
C ASP A 55 -3.32 -7.60 7.04
N VAL A 56 -2.33 -7.46 6.15
CA VAL A 56 -1.01 -6.88 6.48
C VAL A 56 -1.14 -5.43 6.92
N ILE A 57 -1.88 -4.60 6.16
CA ILE A 57 -2.09 -3.19 6.49
C ILE A 57 -2.82 -3.03 7.82
N ALA A 58 -3.82 -3.87 8.12
CA ALA A 58 -4.51 -3.84 9.41
C ALA A 58 -3.55 -4.04 10.59
N VAL A 59 -2.61 -4.99 10.46
CA VAL A 59 -1.59 -5.25 11.49
C VAL A 59 -0.56 -4.12 11.56
N MET A 60 -0.16 -3.56 10.42
CA MET A 60 0.71 -2.38 10.40
C MET A 60 0.08 -1.18 11.09
N LEU A 61 -1.22 -0.93 10.90
CA LEU A 61 -1.95 0.16 11.55
C LEU A 61 -2.03 -0.04 13.07
N GLN A 62 -2.24 -1.26 13.54
CA GLN A 62 -2.19 -1.58 14.97
C GLN A 62 -0.81 -1.34 15.58
N LEU A 63 0.25 -1.67 14.85
CA LEU A 63 1.62 -1.38 15.28
C LEU A 63 1.89 0.14 15.25
N ALA A 64 1.37 0.83 14.24
CA ALA A 64 1.55 2.26 14.05
C ALA A 64 0.93 3.09 15.19
N GLU A 65 -0.26 2.70 15.66
CA GLU A 65 -0.94 3.36 16.78
C GLU A 65 -0.09 3.37 18.05
N ARG A 66 0.56 2.23 18.35
CA ARG A 66 1.43 2.08 19.54
C ARG A 66 2.72 2.89 19.41
N LEU A 67 3.28 2.91 18.21
CA LEU A 67 4.54 3.61 17.93
C LEU A 67 4.34 5.08 17.57
N ARG A 68 3.09 5.57 17.53
CA ARG A 68 2.74 6.89 16.94
C ARG A 68 3.38 7.09 15.57
N ALA A 69 3.41 6.01 14.79
CA ALA A 69 4.02 5.95 13.48
C ALA A 69 2.96 6.09 12.37
N ARG A 70 3.41 6.24 11.13
CA ARG A 70 2.57 6.26 9.92
C ARG A 70 2.78 4.98 9.12
N VAL A 71 1.72 4.46 8.52
CA VAL A 71 1.82 3.33 7.57
C VAL A 71 1.95 3.88 6.17
N ARG A 72 3.05 3.56 5.48
CA ARG A 72 3.40 4.10 4.18
C ARG A 72 3.22 3.10 3.05
N GLY A 73 2.61 3.57 1.97
CA GLY A 73 2.61 2.91 0.66
C GLY A 73 3.79 3.35 -0.20
N ASP A 74 4.02 2.61 -1.28
CA ASP A 74 5.09 2.84 -2.26
C ASP A 74 4.90 4.13 -3.09
N GLU A 75 3.66 4.61 -3.24
CA GLU A 75 3.34 5.87 -3.93
C GLU A 75 3.28 7.12 -3.01
N PHE A 76 3.99 7.10 -1.87
CA PHE A 76 3.97 8.14 -0.83
C PHE A 76 2.58 8.36 -0.19
N GLU A 77 1.70 7.39 -0.33
CA GLU A 77 0.41 7.39 0.35
C GLU A 77 0.56 7.00 1.82
N THR A 78 -0.33 7.54 2.66
CA THR A 78 -0.46 7.14 4.06
C THR A 78 -1.77 6.41 4.24
N TYR A 79 -1.72 5.20 4.80
CA TYR A 79 -2.92 4.43 5.09
C TYR A 79 -3.63 4.98 6.34
N ARG A 80 -4.93 5.20 6.24
CA ARG A 80 -5.83 5.50 7.37
C ARG A 80 -6.56 4.23 7.83
N THR A 81 -7.00 3.43 6.86
CA THR A 81 -7.63 2.13 7.08
C THR A 81 -7.01 1.12 6.11
N PRO A 82 -7.29 -0.20 6.24
CA PRO A 82 -6.83 -1.20 5.28
C PRO A 82 -7.26 -0.98 3.83
N HIS A 83 -8.26 -0.13 3.59
CA HIS A 83 -8.84 0.12 2.27
C HIS A 83 -8.84 1.61 1.88
N GLU A 84 -8.36 2.48 2.75
CA GLU A 84 -8.36 3.92 2.54
C GLU A 84 -6.95 4.47 2.80
N SER A 85 -6.39 5.09 1.77
CA SER A 85 -5.15 5.85 1.84
C SER A 85 -5.41 7.31 1.50
N TYR A 86 -4.53 8.19 1.98
CA TYR A 86 -4.55 9.61 1.66
C TYR A 86 -3.13 10.13 1.46
N LEU A 87 -3.02 11.21 0.70
CA LEU A 87 -1.75 11.93 0.58
C LEU A 87 -1.58 12.86 1.77
N HIS A 88 -0.54 12.65 2.58
CA HIS A 88 -0.29 13.51 3.72
C HIS A 88 0.20 14.89 3.24
N PRO A 89 -0.25 16.01 3.84
CA PRO A 89 0.15 17.36 3.43
C PRO A 89 1.67 17.58 3.44
N ASP A 90 2.38 16.97 4.40
CA ASP A 90 3.86 16.98 4.47
C ASP A 90 4.53 16.43 3.20
N ASP A 91 3.91 15.49 2.49
CA ASP A 91 4.51 14.85 1.31
C ASP A 91 4.16 15.57 0.01
N ARG A 92 3.28 16.58 0.03
CA ARG A 92 2.82 17.26 -1.19
C ARG A 92 4.00 17.94 -1.90
N ALA A 93 4.91 18.56 -1.15
CA ALA A 93 6.09 19.21 -1.70
C ALA A 93 7.11 18.22 -2.30
N GLU A 94 7.23 17.02 -1.72
CA GLU A 94 8.14 15.96 -2.20
C GLU A 94 7.56 15.24 -3.41
N LYS A 95 6.23 15.00 -3.40
CA LYS A 95 5.47 14.50 -4.54
C LYS A 95 5.50 15.45 -5.72
N GLU A 96 5.39 16.77 -5.53
CA GLU A 96 5.48 17.74 -6.62
C GLU A 96 6.87 17.71 -7.30
N ARG A 97 7.94 17.49 -6.54
CA ARG A 97 9.30 17.30 -7.09
C ARG A 97 9.43 15.97 -7.84
N ALA A 98 8.90 14.88 -7.28
CA ALA A 98 8.89 13.57 -7.92
C ALA A 98 8.01 13.54 -9.19
N ASP A 99 6.86 14.21 -9.16
CA ASP A 99 5.96 14.37 -10.30
C ASP A 99 6.56 15.26 -11.38
N ALA A 100 7.35 16.28 -11.04
CA ALA A 100 8.06 17.08 -12.04
C ALA A 100 9.07 16.23 -12.84
N VAL A 101 9.77 15.31 -12.16
CA VAL A 101 10.66 14.33 -12.80
C VAL A 101 9.84 13.29 -13.59
N SER A 102 8.78 12.74 -13.00
CA SER A 102 7.93 11.72 -13.63
C SER A 102 7.08 12.26 -14.78
N ARG A 103 6.71 13.54 -14.84
CA ARG A 103 6.00 14.15 -15.99
C ARG A 103 6.83 14.14 -17.27
N SER A 104 8.16 14.06 -17.16
CA SER A 104 9.04 13.83 -18.31
C SER A 104 8.96 12.40 -18.85
N MET A 105 8.57 11.41 -18.02
CA MET A 105 8.46 9.99 -18.38
C MET A 105 6.99 9.49 -18.54
N GLY A 106 6.02 10.18 -17.94
CA GLY A 106 4.66 9.66 -17.66
C GLY A 106 3.58 9.92 -18.71
N ARG A 107 3.83 10.69 -19.77
CA ARG A 107 2.85 10.86 -20.87
C ARG A 107 2.59 9.55 -21.64
N ALA A 108 3.52 8.59 -21.59
CA ALA A 108 3.38 7.31 -22.30
C ALA A 108 2.51 6.27 -21.56
N SER A 109 2.43 6.32 -20.22
CA SER A 109 1.80 5.25 -19.43
C SER A 109 0.27 5.36 -19.35
N ARG A 110 -0.26 6.57 -19.12
CA ARG A 110 -1.73 6.81 -19.02
C ARG A 110 -2.49 6.48 -20.31
N ARG A 111 -1.84 6.63 -21.47
CA ARG A 111 -2.44 6.35 -22.78
C ARG A 111 -2.62 4.84 -23.02
N ARG A 112 -1.68 4.02 -22.55
CA ARG A 112 -1.78 2.54 -22.64
C ARG A 112 -2.90 1.99 -21.78
N GLN A 113 -3.07 2.51 -20.57
CA GLN A 113 -4.14 2.07 -19.68
C GLN A 113 -5.52 2.43 -20.23
N TRP A 114 -5.69 3.63 -20.80
CA TRP A 114 -6.97 4.02 -21.42
C TRP A 114 -7.30 3.22 -22.69
N VAL A 115 -6.31 2.92 -23.54
CA VAL A 115 -6.50 2.07 -24.72
C VAL A 115 -6.89 0.64 -24.35
N ALA A 116 -6.27 0.06 -23.32
CA ALA A 116 -6.63 -1.27 -22.84
C ALA A 116 -8.08 -1.33 -22.33
N HIS A 117 -8.53 -0.32 -21.59
CA HIS A 117 -9.92 -0.24 -21.13
C HIS A 117 -10.90 -0.06 -22.31
N ALA A 118 -10.55 0.76 -23.31
CA ALA A 118 -11.39 0.96 -24.49
C ALA A 118 -11.57 -0.34 -25.31
N CYS A 119 -10.50 -1.15 -25.46
CA CYS A 119 -10.59 -2.44 -26.15
C CYS A 119 -11.53 -3.41 -25.43
N ILE A 120 -11.43 -3.54 -24.10
CA ILE A 120 -12.27 -4.45 -23.30
C ILE A 120 -13.75 -4.05 -23.39
N PHE A 121 -14.07 -2.76 -23.21
CA PHE A 121 -15.44 -2.29 -23.34
C PHE A 121 -16.00 -2.49 -24.76
N GLY A 122 -15.16 -2.31 -25.79
CA GLY A 122 -15.54 -2.57 -27.17
C GLY A 122 -15.94 -4.02 -27.43
N THR A 123 -15.17 -5.00 -26.93
CA THR A 123 -15.51 -6.43 -27.10
C THR A 123 -16.83 -6.80 -26.43
N PHE A 124 -17.07 -6.30 -25.22
CA PHE A 124 -18.33 -6.57 -24.50
C PHE A 124 -19.54 -5.96 -25.23
N ALA A 125 -19.43 -4.73 -25.74
CA ALA A 125 -20.51 -4.09 -26.49
C ALA A 125 -20.88 -4.88 -27.77
N VAL A 126 -19.87 -5.36 -28.51
CA VAL A 126 -20.10 -6.16 -29.73
C VAL A 126 -20.78 -7.50 -29.41
N LEU A 127 -20.31 -8.21 -28.37
CA LEU A 127 -20.95 -9.44 -27.90
C LEU A 127 -22.41 -9.22 -27.51
N MET A 128 -22.71 -8.12 -26.81
CA MET A 128 -24.07 -7.79 -26.37
C MET A 128 -25.01 -7.52 -27.55
N VAL A 129 -24.52 -6.84 -28.60
CA VAL A 129 -25.28 -6.60 -29.84
C VAL A 129 -25.54 -7.90 -30.59
N ILE A 130 -24.54 -8.78 -30.72
CA ILE A 130 -24.69 -10.08 -31.40
C ILE A 130 -25.71 -10.96 -30.67
N VAL A 131 -25.60 -11.09 -29.35
CA VAL A 131 -26.55 -11.87 -28.53
C VAL A 131 -27.95 -11.27 -28.63
N GLY A 132 -28.08 -9.95 -28.55
CA GLY A 132 -29.37 -9.26 -28.70
C GLY A 132 -30.01 -9.45 -30.08
N HIS A 133 -29.21 -9.54 -31.14
CA HIS A 133 -29.70 -9.81 -32.49
C HIS A 133 -30.11 -11.28 -32.68
N CYS A 134 -29.34 -12.23 -32.13
CA CYS A 134 -29.66 -13.66 -32.16
C CYS A 134 -30.87 -14.03 -31.27
N SER A 135 -31.13 -13.27 -30.21
CA SER A 135 -32.28 -13.47 -29.32
C SER A 135 -33.60 -12.92 -29.89
N ARG A 136 -33.54 -12.04 -30.90
CA ARG A 136 -34.74 -11.42 -31.52
C ARG A 136 -35.14 -12.06 -32.85
N ARG A 137 -34.35 -12.99 -33.38
CA ARG A 137 -34.74 -13.84 -34.51
C ARG A 137 -35.31 -15.15 -33.98
#